data_AF-A0A431JXZ6-F1
#
_entry.id   AF-A0A431JXZ6-F1
#
_cell.length_a   1.000
_cell.length_b   1.000
_cell.length_c   1.000
_cell.angle_alpha   90.00
_cell.angle_beta   90.00
_cell.angle_gamma   90.00
#
_symmetry.space_group_name_H-M   'P 1'
#
loop_
_entity.id
_entity.type
_entity.pdbx_description
1 polymer ?
#
loop_
_entity_poly.entity_id
_entity_poly.type
_entity_poly.pdbx_seq_one_letter_code
_entity_poly.pdbx_strand_id
1 'polypeptide(L)'
;MRWRKPRPIEVVALAGGVLAAGTVLVMFNRMSGFMGRSTPEPQLIATVDLRLGNTLLARENGAAQARADLEAGLLQLQALEPAEAPTRDAVARERRWKQRYGVVWVAKPGQRTPAAEAFIAGYNGVMRAEIERRHGRRVAEELLPTAPPAPLTENRP
;
A
#
# COMPACT_ATOMS: atom_id res chain seq x y z
N MET A 1 -40.35 34.50 -6.97
CA MET A 1 -39.76 33.43 -7.80
C MET A 1 -40.68 32.20 -7.75
N ARG A 2 -41.43 31.92 -8.83
CA ARG A 2 -42.31 30.73 -8.90
C ARG A 2 -41.45 29.52 -9.28
N TRP A 3 -41.24 28.60 -8.34
CA TRP A 3 -40.62 27.31 -8.61
C TRP A 3 -41.50 26.53 -9.60
N ARG A 4 -41.00 26.32 -10.82
CA ARG A 4 -41.65 25.46 -11.80
C ARG A 4 -41.48 24.01 -11.35
N LYS A 5 -42.59 23.32 -11.14
CA LYS A 5 -42.58 21.87 -10.88
C LYS A 5 -41.95 21.17 -12.08
N PRO A 6 -40.93 20.31 -11.90
CA PRO A 6 -40.30 19.59 -12.99
C PRO A 6 -41.34 18.70 -13.66
N ARG A 7 -41.32 18.66 -14.99
CA ARG A 7 -42.24 17.82 -15.75
C ARG A 7 -41.81 16.35 -15.59
N PRO A 8 -42.75 15.39 -15.54
CA PRO A 8 -42.41 13.98 -15.33
C PRO A 8 -41.42 13.44 -16.38
N ILE A 9 -41.42 14.00 -17.59
CA ILE A 9 -40.49 13.67 -18.68
C ILE A 9 -39.04 14.07 -18.34
N GLU A 10 -38.84 15.20 -17.67
CA GLU A 10 -37.51 15.67 -17.25
C GLU A 10 -36.92 14.76 -16.17
N VAL A 11 -37.76 14.26 -15.27
CA VAL A 11 -37.37 13.31 -14.21
C VAL A 11 -36.96 11.96 -14.83
N VAL A 12 -37.71 11.46 -15.82
CA VAL A 12 -37.39 10.21 -16.52
C VAL A 12 -36.08 10.34 -17.32
N ALA A 13 -35.84 11.47 -17.97
CA ALA A 13 -34.59 11.72 -18.70
C ALA A 13 -33.38 11.76 -17.75
N LEU A 14 -33.52 12.41 -16.59
CA LEU A 14 -32.47 12.47 -15.56
C LEU A 14 -32.18 11.09 -14.97
N ALA A 15 -33.23 10.32 -14.67
CA ALA A 15 -33.09 8.95 -14.19
C ALA A 15 -32.39 8.04 -15.21
N GLY A 16 -32.76 8.14 -16.49
CA GLY A 16 -32.12 7.40 -17.58
C GLY A 16 -30.65 7.75 -17.77
N GLY A 17 -30.29 9.03 -17.66
CA GLY A 17 -28.89 9.49 -17.74
C GLY A 17 -28.02 8.95 -16.60
N VAL A 18 -28.53 8.97 -15.37
CA VAL A 18 -27.82 8.42 -14.19
C VAL A 18 -27.63 6.91 -14.32
N LEU A 19 -28.65 6.21 -14.84
CA LEU A 19 -28.60 4.76 -15.04
C LEU A 19 -27.58 4.37 -16.13
N ALA A 20 -27.54 5.13 -17.23
CA ALA A 20 -26.54 4.93 -18.29
C ALA A 20 -25.11 5.18 -17.78
N ALA A 21 -24.88 6.29 -17.07
CA ALA A 21 -23.57 6.62 -16.48
C ALA A 21 -23.10 5.55 -15.47
N GLY A 22 -24.02 5.07 -14.61
CA GLY A 22 -23.73 3.98 -13.68
C GLY A 22 -23.36 2.68 -14.40
N THR A 23 -24.05 2.35 -15.50
CA THR A 23 -23.75 1.15 -16.29
C THR A 23 -22.35 1.22 -16.92
N VAL A 24 -21.96 2.38 -17.46
CA VAL A 24 -20.61 2.58 -18.03
C VAL A 24 -19.53 2.44 -16.95
N LEU A 25 -19.76 2.99 -15.76
CA LEU A 25 -18.82 2.88 -14.64
C LEU A 25 -18.65 1.43 -14.18
N VAL A 26 -19.74 0.65 -14.09
CA VAL A 26 -19.69 -0.77 -13.75
C VAL A 26 -18.95 -1.57 -14.83
N MET A 27 -19.20 -1.30 -16.12
CA MET A 27 -18.46 -1.96 -17.20
C MET A 27 -16.97 -1.59 -17.20
N PHE A 28 -16.62 -0.33 -16.91
CA PHE A 28 -15.22 0.09 -16.82
C PHE A 28 -14.50 -0.59 -15.65
N ASN A 29 -15.12 -0.67 -14.47
CA ASN A 29 -14.57 -1.41 -13.33
C ASN A 29 -14.45 -2.91 -13.61
N ARG A 30 -15.42 -3.49 -14.33
CA ARG A 30 -15.38 -4.90 -14.71
C ARG A 30 -14.31 -5.20 -15.76
N MET A 31 -14.09 -4.30 -16.73
CA MET A 31 -13.05 -4.45 -17.76
C MET A 31 -11.64 -4.15 -17.22
N SER A 32 -11.47 -3.19 -16.32
CA SER A 32 -10.19 -2.94 -15.65
C SER A 32 -9.77 -4.10 -14.72
N GLY A 33 -10.74 -4.84 -14.16
CA GLY A 33 -10.47 -6.12 -13.50
C GLY A 33 -10.12 -7.28 -14.45
N PHE A 34 -10.50 -7.19 -15.73
CA PHE A 34 -10.27 -8.23 -16.75
C PHE A 34 -9.02 -7.98 -17.62
N MET A 35 -8.48 -6.76 -17.68
CA MET A 35 -7.14 -6.47 -18.22
C MET A 35 -6.02 -6.91 -17.25
N GLY A 36 -6.15 -8.13 -16.75
CA GLY A 36 -5.01 -8.88 -16.26
C GLY A 36 -4.16 -9.32 -17.44
N ARG A 37 -2.95 -8.77 -17.52
CA ARG A 37 -1.76 -9.36 -18.17
C ARG A 37 -1.87 -9.69 -19.66
N SER A 38 -1.86 -8.68 -20.52
CA SER A 38 -1.02 -8.80 -21.71
C SER A 38 0.41 -8.46 -21.26
N THR A 39 1.18 -9.47 -20.86
CA THR A 39 2.64 -9.34 -20.76
C THR A 39 3.15 -9.01 -22.16
N PRO A 40 3.65 -7.78 -22.44
CA PRO A 40 4.44 -7.59 -23.65
C PRO A 40 5.62 -8.55 -23.54
N GLU A 41 5.83 -9.34 -24.59
CA GLU A 41 7.01 -10.18 -24.72
C GLU A 41 8.25 -9.29 -24.50
N PRO A 42 9.05 -9.53 -23.46
CA PRO A 42 10.12 -8.62 -23.08
C PRO A 42 11.21 -8.63 -24.15
N GLN A 43 11.21 -7.63 -25.02
CA GLN A 43 12.32 -7.38 -25.93
C GLN A 43 13.54 -6.93 -25.11
N LEU A 44 14.57 -7.78 -25.10
CA LEU A 44 15.89 -7.47 -24.57
C LEU A 44 16.49 -6.30 -25.35
N ILE A 45 16.38 -5.08 -24.81
CA ILE A 45 17.24 -3.97 -25.21
C ILE A 45 18.25 -3.79 -24.08
N ALA A 46 19.50 -4.19 -24.33
CA ALA A 46 20.67 -4.00 -23.49
C ALA A 46 20.55 -4.57 -22.06
N THR A 47 20.83 -5.86 -21.87
CA THR A 47 21.38 -6.43 -20.61
C THR A 47 20.70 -6.06 -19.27
N VAL A 48 19.45 -5.60 -19.27
CA VAL A 48 18.66 -5.41 -18.05
C VAL A 48 17.84 -6.67 -17.86
N ASP A 49 18.17 -7.45 -16.85
CA ASP A 49 17.32 -8.55 -16.40
C ASP A 49 15.99 -7.96 -15.92
N LEU A 50 14.95 -8.07 -16.75
CA LEU A 50 13.61 -7.53 -16.47
C LEU A 50 12.91 -8.24 -15.30
N ARG A 51 13.50 -9.30 -14.73
CA ARG A 51 13.08 -9.88 -13.44
C ARG A 51 13.46 -8.98 -12.27
N LEU A 52 14.52 -8.19 -12.42
CA LEU A 52 14.81 -7.01 -11.60
C LEU A 52 13.95 -5.85 -12.13
N GLY A 53 12.62 -5.94 -11.96
CA GLY A 53 11.73 -4.84 -12.32
C GLY A 53 12.26 -3.51 -11.77
N ASN A 54 12.03 -2.40 -12.48
CA ASN A 54 12.63 -1.09 -12.19
C ASN A 54 12.48 -0.68 -10.70
N THR A 55 13.51 -0.96 -9.90
CA THR A 55 13.49 -0.81 -8.44
C THR A 55 13.45 0.66 -8.03
N LEU A 56 14.04 1.54 -8.85
CA LEU A 56 14.00 2.98 -8.65
C LEU A 56 12.57 3.49 -8.81
N LEU A 57 11.90 3.13 -9.90
CA LEU A 57 10.49 3.48 -10.11
C LEU A 57 9.59 2.86 -9.02
N ALA A 58 9.85 1.61 -8.62
CA ALA A 58 9.11 0.97 -7.54
C ALA A 58 9.25 1.74 -6.21
N ARG A 59 10.46 2.20 -5.89
CA ARG A 59 10.73 3.03 -4.71
C ARG A 59 10.02 4.38 -4.76
N GLU A 60 10.05 5.04 -5.92
CA GLU A 60 9.34 6.32 -6.14
C GLU A 60 7.83 6.15 -5.98
N ASN A 61 7.26 5.09 -6.56
CA ASN A 61 5.85 4.75 -6.42
C ASN A 61 5.48 4.46 -4.96
N GLY A 62 6.35 3.74 -4.22
CA GLY A 62 6.17 3.51 -2.79
C GLY A 62 6.14 4.82 -1.99
N ALA A 63 7.07 5.73 -2.27
CA ALA A 63 7.09 7.04 -1.63
C ALA A 63 5.88 7.91 -2.00
N ALA A 64 5.42 7.87 -3.26
CA ALA A 64 4.22 8.58 -3.70
C ALA A 64 2.97 8.06 -2.99
N GLN A 65 2.81 6.74 -2.90
CA GLN A 65 1.71 6.11 -2.17
C GLN A 65 1.74 6.50 -0.69
N ALA A 66 2.91 6.51 -0.06
CA ALA A 66 3.02 6.92 1.34
C ALA A 66 2.55 8.35 1.57
N ARG A 67 2.84 9.28 0.65
CA ARG A 67 2.33 10.66 0.73
C ARG A 67 0.81 10.71 0.62
N ALA A 68 0.22 9.97 -0.32
CA ALA A 68 -1.23 9.88 -0.45
C ALA A 68 -1.89 9.31 0.82
N ASP A 69 -1.29 8.29 1.42
CA ASP A 69 -1.79 7.70 2.66
C ASP A 69 -1.66 8.69 3.84
N LEU A 70 -0.58 9.46 3.90
CA LEU A 70 -0.41 10.54 4.90
C LEU A 70 -1.46 11.65 4.73
N GLU A 71 -1.77 12.05 3.49
CA GLU A 71 -2.84 13.01 3.18
C GLU A 71 -4.21 12.47 3.60
N ALA A 72 -4.44 11.16 3.48
CA ALA A 72 -5.62 10.49 4.00
C ALA A 72 -5.61 10.31 5.54
N GLY A 73 -4.57 10.81 6.24
CA GLY A 73 -4.43 10.73 7.69
C GLY A 73 -3.98 9.35 8.20
N LEU A 74 -3.50 8.46 7.33
CA LEU A 74 -3.08 7.12 7.67
C LEU A 74 -1.59 7.10 8.01
N LEU A 75 -1.26 6.56 9.19
CA LEU A 75 0.12 6.34 9.61
C LEU A 75 0.37 4.83 9.69
N GLN A 76 0.96 4.28 8.63
CA GLN A 76 1.14 2.84 8.51
C GLN A 76 2.53 2.47 8.01
N LEU A 77 3.04 1.32 8.45
CA LEU A 77 4.29 0.72 7.99
C LEU A 77 3.98 -0.57 7.24
N GLN A 78 4.69 -0.81 6.15
CA GLN A 78 4.51 -1.99 5.32
C GLN A 78 5.63 -3.01 5.56
N ALA A 79 5.25 -4.28 5.62
CA ALA A 79 6.19 -5.41 5.56
C ALA A 79 5.72 -6.39 4.50
N LEU A 80 6.65 -7.08 3.85
CA LEU A 80 6.32 -8.33 3.16
C LEU A 80 5.94 -9.36 4.21
N GLU A 81 4.86 -10.09 3.98
CA GLU A 81 4.46 -11.16 4.89
C GLU A 81 5.66 -12.08 5.19
N PRO A 82 5.98 -12.30 6.48
CA PRO A 82 6.91 -13.36 6.84
C PRO A 82 6.30 -14.70 6.42
N ALA A 83 7.16 -15.63 6.00
CA ALA A 83 6.74 -17.00 5.68
C ALA A 83 6.15 -17.73 6.91
N GLU A 84 6.42 -17.22 8.11
CA GLU A 84 5.89 -17.71 9.38
C GLU A 84 4.83 -16.78 9.97
N ALA A 85 3.83 -17.40 10.60
CA ALA A 85 2.78 -16.67 11.29
C ALA A 85 3.36 -15.77 12.39
N PRO A 86 2.81 -14.55 12.57
CA PRO A 86 3.29 -13.63 13.59
C PRO A 86 3.17 -14.24 14.99
N THR A 87 4.24 -14.14 15.78
CA THR A 87 4.23 -14.58 17.17
C THR A 87 3.27 -13.74 18.01
N ARG A 88 2.74 -14.30 19.12
CA ARG A 88 1.86 -13.57 20.04
C ARG A 88 2.46 -12.25 20.52
N ASP A 89 3.78 -12.24 20.71
CA ASP A 89 4.52 -11.04 21.13
C ASP A 89 4.58 -9.96 20.03
N ALA A 90 4.71 -10.36 18.76
CA ALA A 90 4.66 -9.43 17.64
C ALA A 90 3.28 -8.76 17.54
N VAL A 91 2.20 -9.55 17.65
CA VAL A 91 0.83 -9.02 17.65
C VAL A 91 0.59 -8.10 18.86
N ALA A 92 1.11 -8.45 20.04
CA ALA A 92 1.00 -7.60 21.23
C ALA A 92 1.75 -6.28 21.07
N ARG A 93 2.95 -6.28 20.44
CA ARG A 93 3.70 -5.06 20.12
C ARG A 93 2.93 -4.17 19.14
N GLU A 94 2.41 -4.72 18.05
CA GLU A 94 1.62 -3.97 17.07
C GLU A 94 0.39 -3.31 17.70
N ARG A 95 -0.32 -4.02 18.57
CA ARG A 95 -1.45 -3.45 19.33
C ARG A 95 -1.02 -2.27 20.19
N ARG A 96 0.11 -2.38 20.90
CA ARG A 96 0.64 -1.29 21.72
C ARG A 96 0.99 -0.06 20.87
N TRP A 97 1.62 -0.27 19.71
CA TRP A 97 1.97 0.82 18.81
C TRP A 97 0.76 1.51 18.22
N LYS A 98 -0.26 0.75 17.81
CA LYS A 98 -1.54 1.31 17.36
C LYS A 98 -2.22 2.14 18.44
N GLN A 99 -2.28 1.63 19.67
CA GLN A 99 -2.91 2.35 20.79
C GLN A 99 -2.14 3.61 21.19
N ARG A 100 -0.81 3.56 21.19
CA ARG A 100 0.04 4.62 21.72
C ARG A 100 0.39 5.71 20.71
N TYR A 101 0.59 5.33 19.44
CA TYR A 101 1.09 6.22 18.39
C TYR A 101 0.19 6.26 17.15
N GLY A 102 -0.90 5.49 17.10
CA GLY A 102 -1.76 5.39 15.92
C GLY A 102 -1.08 4.71 14.72
N VAL A 103 0.07 4.08 14.91
CA VAL A 103 0.83 3.41 13.84
C VAL A 103 0.29 2.01 13.60
N VAL A 104 -0.03 1.69 12.35
CA VAL A 104 -0.52 0.37 11.93
C VAL A 104 0.51 -0.36 11.07
N TRP A 105 0.73 -1.64 11.34
CA TRP A 105 1.51 -2.50 10.45
C TRP A 105 0.61 -3.20 9.45
N VAL A 106 0.98 -3.12 8.18
CA VAL A 106 0.27 -3.78 7.08
C VAL A 106 1.22 -4.78 6.44
N ALA A 107 0.93 -6.05 6.65
CA ALA A 107 1.61 -7.12 5.94
C ALA A 107 1.04 -7.20 4.51
N LYS A 108 1.92 -7.19 3.51
CA LYS A 108 1.56 -7.33 2.10
C LYS A 108 1.83 -8.78 1.68
N PRO A 109 0.80 -9.54 1.26
CA PRO A 109 1.00 -10.86 0.70
C PRO A 109 1.71 -10.72 -0.66
N GLY A 110 2.74 -11.51 -0.90
CA GLY A 110 3.45 -11.48 -2.19
C GLY A 110 4.81 -12.17 -2.15
N GLN A 111 5.34 -12.46 -3.35
CA GLN A 111 6.72 -12.93 -3.48
C GLN A 111 7.69 -11.79 -3.11
N ARG A 112 8.71 -12.13 -2.34
CA ARG A 112 9.86 -11.23 -2.11
C ARG A 112 10.59 -11.06 -3.44
N THR A 113 10.38 -9.92 -4.06
CA THR A 113 11.09 -9.49 -5.26
C THR A 113 11.83 -8.19 -4.97
N PRO A 114 12.96 -7.91 -5.64
CA PRO A 114 13.69 -6.65 -5.44
C PRO A 114 12.83 -5.41 -5.67
N ALA A 115 11.86 -5.46 -6.59
CA ALA A 115 10.92 -4.38 -6.82
C ALA A 115 9.94 -4.19 -5.63
N ALA A 116 9.43 -5.27 -5.05
CA ALA A 116 8.55 -5.19 -3.88
C ALA A 116 9.29 -4.66 -2.64
N GLU A 117 10.53 -5.10 -2.43
CA GLU A 117 11.39 -4.58 -1.35
C GLU A 117 11.72 -3.11 -1.56
N ALA A 118 12.04 -2.70 -2.79
CA ALA A 118 12.32 -1.30 -3.12
C ALA A 118 11.09 -0.40 -2.93
N PHE A 119 9.89 -0.89 -3.30
CA PHE A 119 8.62 -0.20 -3.04
C PHE A 119 8.41 0.03 -1.54
N ILE A 120 8.52 -1.04 -0.73
CA ILE A 120 8.34 -0.94 0.73
C ILE A 120 9.39 -0.04 1.36
N ALA A 121 10.64 -0.08 0.89
CA ALA A 121 11.70 0.80 1.36
C ALA A 121 11.37 2.28 1.07
N GLY A 122 10.86 2.59 -0.12
CA GLY A 122 10.39 3.94 -0.47
C GLY A 122 9.22 4.40 0.39
N TYR A 123 8.23 3.52 0.55
CA TYR A 123 7.04 3.77 1.35
C TYR A 123 7.37 4.02 2.84
N ASN A 124 8.09 3.09 3.47
CA ASN A 124 8.47 3.17 4.87
C ASN A 124 9.43 4.32 5.16
N GLY A 125 10.24 4.75 4.18
CA GLY A 125 11.11 5.91 4.32
C GLY A 125 10.34 7.20 4.60
N VAL A 126 9.27 7.44 3.84
CA VAL A 126 8.39 8.62 4.02
C VAL A 126 7.62 8.51 5.33
N MET A 127 7.03 7.34 5.61
CA MET A 127 6.26 7.13 6.83
C MET A 127 7.10 7.28 8.09
N ARG A 128 8.35 6.80 8.07
CA ARG A 128 9.28 6.97 9.19
C ARG A 128 9.63 8.42 9.44
N ALA A 129 9.89 9.20 8.38
CA ALA A 129 10.15 10.63 8.52
C ALA A 129 8.96 11.36 9.18
N GLU A 130 7.73 10.95 8.83
CA GLU A 130 6.53 11.52 9.45
C GLU A 130 6.35 11.06 10.91
N ILE A 131 6.62 9.79 11.22
CA ILE A 131 6.62 9.28 12.59
C ILE A 131 7.65 10.03 13.44
N GLU A 132 8.85 10.25 12.92
CA GLU A 132 9.89 11.02 13.59
C GLU A 132 9.44 12.47 13.84
N ARG A 133 8.79 13.09 12.85
CA ARG A 133 8.23 14.44 12.98
C ARG A 133 7.14 14.54 14.05
N ARG A 134 6.27 13.52 14.18
CA ARG A 134 5.12 13.52 15.12
C ARG A 134 5.46 13.02 16.53
N HIS A 135 6.32 12.02 16.63
CA HIS A 135 6.55 11.26 17.88
C HIS A 135 8.02 11.24 18.31
N GLY A 136 8.92 11.85 17.53
CA GLY A 136 10.34 11.92 17.80
C GLY A 136 11.12 10.71 17.28
N ARG A 137 12.42 10.93 17.12
CA ARG A 137 13.36 9.97 16.50
C ARG A 137 13.42 8.62 17.22
N ARG A 138 13.36 8.61 18.55
CA ARG A 138 13.38 7.38 19.35
C ARG A 138 12.23 6.43 18.99
N VAL A 139 11.05 6.98 18.76
CA VAL A 139 9.86 6.19 18.39
C VAL A 139 10.00 5.65 16.96
N ALA A 140 10.52 6.48 16.04
CA ALA A 140 10.80 6.05 14.67
C ALA A 140 11.84 4.92 14.57
N GLU A 141 12.83 4.90 15.47
CA GLU A 141 13.83 3.83 15.56
C GLU A 141 13.26 2.55 16.20
N GLU A 142 12.45 2.67 17.26
CA GLU A 142 11.80 1.52 17.92
C GLU A 142 10.80 0.80 17.00
N LEU A 143 10.20 1.53 16.07
CA LEU A 143 9.26 1.02 15.08
C LEU A 143 9.93 0.35 13.88
N LEU A 144 11.26 0.25 13.82
CA LEU A 144 11.90 -0.64 12.86
C LEU A 144 11.79 -2.08 13.37
N PRO A 145 11.58 -3.06 12.48
CA PRO A 145 11.88 -4.43 12.83
C PRO A 145 13.39 -4.48 13.00
N THR A 146 13.87 -4.38 14.23
CA THR A 146 15.18 -4.93 14.57
C THR A 146 15.17 -6.35 14.02
N ALA A 147 16.17 -6.66 13.19
CA ALA A 147 16.44 -8.02 12.73
C ALA A 147 16.24 -9.02 13.90
N PRO A 148 15.79 -10.25 13.63
CA PRO A 148 15.54 -11.23 14.69
C PRO A 148 16.78 -11.30 15.60
N PRO A 149 16.62 -11.50 16.93
CA PRO A 149 17.76 -11.87 17.73
C PRO A 149 18.43 -13.04 17.01
N ALA A 150 19.71 -12.88 16.68
CA ALA A 150 20.51 -13.99 16.17
C ALA A 150 20.21 -15.20 17.07
N PRO A 151 19.99 -16.41 16.52
CA PRO A 151 19.86 -17.58 17.37
C PRO A 151 21.10 -17.58 18.27
N LEU A 152 20.87 -17.54 19.58
CA LEU A 152 21.90 -17.91 20.54
C LEU A 152 22.20 -19.37 20.22
N THR A 153 23.14 -19.61 19.32
CA THR A 153 23.85 -20.88 19.26
C THR A 153 24.65 -20.94 20.55
N GLU A 154 23.96 -21.42 21.57
CA GLU A 154 24.51 -22.16 22.67
C GLU A 154 25.54 -23.14 22.10
N ASN A 155 26.82 -22.80 22.29
CA ASN A 155 27.92 -23.74 22.19
C ASN A 155 28.93 -23.33 23.26
N ARG A 156 28.61 -23.74 24.48
CA ARG A 156 29.61 -24.03 25.52
C ARG A 156 30.28 -25.36 25.16
N PRO A 157 31.61 -25.48 25.28
CA PRO A 157 32.19 -26.55 26.07
C PRO A 157 32.10 -26.23 27.57
#